data_AF-A0A3D3PD32-F1
#
_entry.id   AF-A0A3D3PD32-F1
#
_cell.length_a   1.000
_cell.length_b   1.000
_cell.length_c   1.000
_cell.angle_alpha   90.00
_cell.angle_beta   90.00
_cell.angle_gamma   90.00
#
_symmetry.space_group_name_H-M   'P 1'
#
loop_
_entity.id
_entity.type
_entity.pdbx_description
1 polymer ?
#
loop_
_entity_poly.entity_id
_entity_poly.type
_entity_poly.pdbx_seq_one_letter_code
_entity_poly.pdbx_strand_id
1 'polypeptide(L)' 'MPLLSDTMTEGVIAEWHKKIGDKIKSDDTLADVETDKATMEVTAYAEGTLLYIGVEKGQAA' A
#
# COMPACT_ATOMS: atom_id res chain seq x y z
N MET A 1 13.59 -15.61 14.89
CA MET A 1 13.01 -15.88 13.57
C MET A 1 14.13 -15.76 12.55
N PRO A 2 14.29 -16.71 11.61
CA PRO A 2 15.43 -16.72 10.68
C PRO A 2 15.32 -15.58 9.66
N LEU A 3 16.47 -14.99 9.33
CA LEU A 3 16.62 -13.85 8.42
C LEU A 3 16.16 -14.20 7.01
N LEU A 4 15.15 -13.47 6.51
CA LEU A 4 14.74 -13.44 5.12
C LEU A 4 15.37 -12.20 4.46
N SER A 5 16.46 -12.45 3.74
CA SER A 5 16.86 -11.79 2.50
C SER A 5 16.84 -10.25 2.42
N ASP A 6 18.02 -9.68 2.59
CA ASP A 6 18.54 -8.47 1.93
C ASP A 6 17.94 -8.15 0.54
N THR A 7 17.52 -6.89 0.37
CA THR A 7 17.32 -6.12 -0.89
C THR A 7 15.93 -5.97 -1.54
N MET A 8 14.88 -5.72 -0.77
CA MET A 8 13.67 -4.99 -1.25
C MET A 8 12.98 -4.26 -0.09
N THR A 9 13.73 -3.37 0.57
CA THR A 9 13.39 -2.89 1.93
C THR A 9 12.73 -1.50 1.98
N GLU A 10 12.58 -0.81 0.86
CA GLU A 10 12.03 0.56 0.85
C GLU A 10 11.05 0.74 -0.31
N GLY A 11 9.78 0.43 -0.06
CA GLY A 11 8.66 0.89 -0.88
C GLY A 11 8.05 2.10 -0.20
N VAL A 12 8.04 3.25 -0.88
CA VAL A 12 7.41 4.47 -0.38
C VAL A 12 5.98 4.52 -0.91
N ILE A 13 5.00 4.79 -0.05
CA ILE A 13 3.65 5.08 -0.53
C ILE A 13 3.68 6.39 -1.32
N ALA A 14 3.55 6.29 -2.64
CA ALA A 14 3.54 7.43 -3.55
C ALA A 14 2.22 8.20 -3.44
N GLU A 15 1.09 7.49 -3.44
CA GLU A 15 -0.23 8.10 -3.31
C GLU A 15 -1.27 7.15 -2.73
N TRP A 16 -2.14 7.66 -1.87
CA TRP A 16 -3.34 6.95 -1.41
C TRP A 16 -4.55 7.44 -2.22
N HIS A 17 -5.23 6.52 -2.92
CA HIS A 17 -6.50 6.80 -3.62
C HIS A 17 -7.72 6.59 -2.73
N LYS A 18 -7.54 5.95 -1.56
CA LYS A 18 -8.58 5.69 -0.56
C LYS A 18 -8.28 6.37 0.77
N LYS A 19 -9.34 6.80 1.46
CA LYS A 19 -9.26 7.43 2.79
C LYS A 19 -9.91 6.57 3.84
N ILE A 20 -9.52 6.78 5.10
CA ILE A 20 -10.16 6.12 6.24
C ILE A 20 -11.65 6.50 6.24
N GLY A 21 -12.52 5.50 6.25
CA GLY A 21 -13.96 5.63 6.12
C GLY A 21 -14.51 5.40 4.71
N ASP A 22 -13.66 5.30 3.68
CA ASP A 22 -14.11 4.98 2.32
C ASP A 22 -14.50 3.51 2.17
N LYS A 23 -15.49 3.26 1.31
CA LYS A 23 -15.82 1.92 0.86
C LYS A 23 -14.85 1.48 -0.24
N ILE A 24 -14.28 0.31 -0.03
CA ILE A 24 -13.38 -0.37 -0.95
C ILE A 24 -14.15 -1.53 -1.58
N LYS A 25 -13.95 -1.77 -2.87
CA LYS A 25 -14.45 -2.96 -3.56
C LYS A 25 -13.30 -3.88 -3.91
N SER A 26 -13.59 -5.16 -4.12
CA SER A 26 -12.63 -6.05 -4.78
C SER A 26 -12.29 -5.47 -6.16
N ASP A 27 -11.00 -5.45 -6.52
CA ASP A 27 -10.44 -4.84 -7.74
C ASP A 27 -10.27 -3.30 -7.70
N ASP A 28 -10.49 -2.67 -6.54
CA ASP A 28 -10.36 -1.21 -6.39
C ASP A 28 -8.93 -0.81 -6.00
N THR A 29 -8.35 0.18 -6.68
CA THR A 29 -6.99 0.66 -6.38
C THR A 29 -6.97 1.45 -5.08
N LEU A 30 -6.13 1.02 -4.14
CA LEU A 30 -6.00 1.60 -2.80
C LEU A 30 -4.91 2.66 -2.75
N ALA A 31 -3.73 2.32 -3.26
CA ALA A 31 -2.55 3.17 -3.21
C ALA A 31 -1.54 2.77 -4.29
N ASP A 32 -0.68 3.72 -4.64
CA ASP A 32 0.52 3.49 -5.44
C ASP A 32 1.73 3.37 -4.51
N VAL A 33 2.49 2.29 -4.67
CA VAL A 33 3.77 2.08 -3.98
C VAL A 33 4.88 2.30 -5.00
N GLU A 34 5.72 3.29 -4.76
CA GLU A 34 6.92 3.51 -5.55
C GLU A 34 8.11 2.82 -4.89
N THR A 35 8.80 2.01 -5.69
CA THR A 35 10.08 1.40 -5.32
C THR A 35 11.16 1.97 -6.21
N ASP A 36 12.43 1.82 -5.82
CA ASP A 36 13.61 2.27 -6.59
C ASP A 36 13.62 1.81 -8.07
N LYS A 37 12.87 0.75 -8.41
CA LYS A 37 12.84 0.18 -9.77
C LYS A 37 11.50 0.27 -10.49
N ALA A 38 10.39 0.46 -9.78
CA ALA A 38 9.06 0.45 -10.37
C ALA A 38 7.98 0.98 -9.42
N THR A 39 6.92 1.55 -9.99
CA THR A 39 5.66 1.84 -9.31
C THR A 39 4.74 0.64 -9.40
N MET A 40 4.19 0.20 -8.27
CA MET A 40 3.26 -0.91 -8.16
C MET A 40 1.95 -0.42 -7.54
N GLU A 41 0.83 -0.77 -8.15
CA GLU A 41 -0.50 -0.45 -7.65
C GLU A 41 -0.95 -1.49 -6.61
N VAL A 42 -1.35 -1.03 -5.43
CA VAL A 42 -1.98 -1.85 -4.40
C VAL A 42 -3.48 -1.87 -4.67
N THR A 43 -3.98 -2.98 -5.18
CA THR A 43 -5.41 -3.20 -5.36
C THR A 43 -6.02 -3.98 -4.20
N ALA A 44 -7.29 -3.70 -3.95
CA ALA A 44 -8.04 -4.36 -2.91
C ALA A 44 -8.47 -5.77 -3.34
N TYR A 45 -8.13 -6.75 -2.53
CA TYR A 45 -8.57 -8.13 -2.74
C TYR A 45 -10.00 -8.37 -2.24
N ALA A 46 -10.47 -7.56 -1.29
CA ALA A 46 -11.76 -7.73 -0.65
C ALA A 46 -12.53 -6.41 -0.59
N GLU A 47 -13.84 -6.49 -0.71
CA GLU A 47 -14.74 -5.38 -0.46
C GLU A 47 -14.94 -5.12 1.03
N GLY A 48 -15.04 -3.85 1.42
CA GLY A 48 -15.12 -3.47 2.81
C GLY A 48 -15.06 -1.97 3.03
N THR A 49 -14.67 -1.55 4.23
CA THR A 49 -14.47 -0.14 4.57
C THR A 49 -13.06 0.03 5.13
N LEU A 50 -12.33 1.05 4.66
CA LEU A 50 -10.99 1.33 5.13
C LEU A 50 -11.07 1.87 6.57
N LEU A 51 -10.72 1.05 7.55
CA LEU A 51 -10.81 1.43 8.97
C LEU A 51 -9.58 2.18 9.46
N TYR A 52 -8.42 1.90 8.87
CA TYR A 52 -7.14 2.44 9.31
C TYR A 52 -6.09 2.33 8.21
N ILE A 53 -5.23 3.35 8.10
CA ILE A 53 -4.04 3.36 7.26
C ILE A 53 -2.84 3.38 8.21
N GLY A 54 -2.05 2.32 8.21
CA GLY A 54 -0.88 2.20 9.09
C GLY A 54 0.38 2.90 8.60
N VAL A 55 0.41 3.27 7.32
CA VAL A 55 1.56 3.92 6.67
C VAL A 55 1.04 5.11 5.86
N GLU A 56 1.37 6.31 6.30
CA GLU A 56 0.92 7.52 5.61
C GLU A 56 1.73 7.78 4.32
N LYS A 57 1.16 8.59 3.41
CA LYS A 57 1.83 8.99 2.16
C LYS A 57 3.23 9.55 2.47
N GLY A 58 4.25 9.03 1.80
CA GLY A 58 5.65 9.46 1.99
C GLY A 58 6.39 8.80 3.16
N GLN A 59 5.78 7.87 3.90
CA GLN A 59 6.52 7.00 4.81
C GLN A 59 7.02 5.74 4.08
N ALA A 60 8.28 5.40 4.31
CA ALA A 60 8.84 4.10 3.96
C ALA A 60 8.32 3.05 4.96
N ALA A 61 7.77 1.95 4.43
CA ALA A 61 7.32 0.80 5.20
C ALA A 61 8.41 -0.26 5.30
#